data_AF-A0A1I8JHU5-F1
#
_entry.id   AF-A0A1I8JHU5-F1
#
_cell.length_a   1.000
_cell.length_b   1.000
_cell.length_c   1.000
_cell.angle_alpha   90.00
_cell.angle_beta   90.00
_cell.angle_gamma   90.00
#
_symmetry.space_group_name_H-M   'P 1'
#
loop_
_entity.id
_entity.type
_entity.pdbx_description
1 polymer ?
#
loop_
_entity_poly.entity_id
_entity_poly.type
_entity_poly.pdbx_seq_one_letter_code
_entity_poly.pdbx_strand_id
1 'polypeptide(L)'
;MYYTPVLGAGCYRIRAWGAHGGGQLSRTGGLGAYKEAAFTLSETDNLTIVVGRRGADQSTVDNGGGGGGGSFVYKNATGTPVLLLAAGGGGGAAEMTNGGNATDSENGAQSVSDATGVGYGGVGGQGAPQPTSVSTNNNHGLGGGGAGWLSD
;
A
#
# COMPACT_ATOMS: atom_id res chain seq x y z
N MET A 1 -3.63 5.19 10.43
CA MET A 1 -3.97 5.01 11.87
C MET A 1 -2.92 4.09 12.47
N TYR A 2 -2.50 4.29 13.72
CA TYR A 2 -1.60 3.35 14.39
C TYR A 2 -2.17 2.88 15.73
N TYR A 3 -1.79 1.67 16.15
CA TYR A 3 -2.22 1.01 17.38
C TYR A 3 -1.06 0.27 18.02
N THR A 4 -0.94 0.35 19.34
CA THR A 4 0.12 -0.28 20.13
C THR A 4 -0.51 -1.16 21.21
N PRO A 5 -0.65 -2.48 20.99
CA PRO A 5 -1.20 -3.38 21.99
C PRO A 5 -0.21 -3.62 23.14
N VAL A 6 -0.75 -3.84 24.35
CA VAL A 6 0.02 -4.42 25.46
C VAL A 6 -0.09 -5.94 25.35
N LEU A 7 1.04 -6.61 25.15
CA LEU A 7 1.11 -8.06 24.96
C LEU A 7 1.98 -8.70 26.04
N GLY A 8 1.60 -9.91 26.48
CA GLY A 8 2.48 -10.77 27.29
C GLY A 8 3.42 -11.58 26.41
N ALA A 9 4.40 -12.25 27.03
CA ALA A 9 5.26 -13.17 26.29
C ALA A 9 4.47 -14.33 25.67
N GLY A 10 4.79 -14.70 24.43
CA GLY A 10 4.11 -15.79 23.75
C GLY A 10 4.37 -15.85 22.25
N CYS A 11 3.78 -16.86 21.60
CA CYS A 11 3.79 -17.00 20.15
C CYS A 11 2.51 -16.35 19.58
N TYR A 12 2.69 -15.34 18.74
CA TYR A 12 1.61 -14.58 18.12
C TYR A 12 1.60 -14.80 16.63
N ARG A 13 0.40 -15.05 16.09
CA ARG A 13 0.16 -15.00 14.65
C ARG A 13 -0.32 -13.61 14.27
N ILE A 14 0.47 -12.93 13.44
CA ILE A 14 0.19 -11.58 12.97
C ILE A 14 -0.24 -11.66 11.51
N ARG A 15 -1.32 -10.95 11.18
CA ARG A 15 -1.90 -10.86 9.84
C ARG A 15 -2.05 -9.40 9.47
N ALA A 16 -1.60 -9.03 8.28
CA ALA A 16 -1.74 -7.68 7.76
C ALA A 16 -2.32 -7.72 6.35
N TRP A 17 -3.22 -6.76 6.10
CA TRP A 17 -3.73 -6.45 4.76
C TRP A 17 -3.41 -5.01 4.42
N GLY A 18 -2.81 -4.78 3.26
CA GLY A 18 -2.73 -3.46 2.68
C GLY A 18 -4.12 -2.98 2.26
N ALA A 19 -4.30 -1.66 2.20
CA ALA A 19 -5.57 -1.10 1.81
C ALA A 19 -5.79 -1.16 0.28
N HIS A 20 -7.07 -1.18 -0.09
CA HIS A 20 -7.51 -1.14 -1.47
C HIS A 20 -7.27 0.24 -2.10
N GLY A 21 -6.94 0.29 -3.39
CA GLY A 21 -6.90 1.54 -4.15
C GLY A 21 -8.28 2.17 -4.35
N GLY A 22 -8.33 3.45 -4.69
CA GLY A 22 -9.55 4.11 -5.14
C GLY A 22 -9.94 3.63 -6.53
N GLY A 23 -11.24 3.51 -6.79
CA GLY A 23 -11.79 3.26 -8.11
C GLY A 23 -11.93 4.53 -8.94
N GLN A 24 -12.34 4.34 -10.20
CA GLN A 24 -12.65 5.41 -11.12
C GLN A 24 -13.84 5.01 -11.96
N LEU A 25 -14.97 5.72 -11.85
CA LEU A 25 -16.22 5.37 -12.55
C LEU A 25 -16.57 3.88 -12.38
N SER A 26 -16.56 3.10 -13.45
CA SER A 26 -16.84 1.65 -13.45
C SER A 26 -15.62 0.77 -13.18
N ARG A 27 -14.43 1.36 -12.97
CA ARG A 27 -13.17 0.66 -12.70
C ARG A 27 -12.89 0.62 -11.21
N THR A 28 -12.33 -0.48 -10.76
CA THR A 28 -11.99 -0.70 -9.36
C THR A 28 -10.50 -0.43 -9.12
N GLY A 29 -10.16 0.12 -7.97
CA GLY A 29 -8.77 0.06 -7.49
C GLY A 29 -8.30 -1.38 -7.31
N GLY A 30 -7.00 -1.56 -7.13
CA GLY A 30 -6.38 -2.84 -6.84
C GLY A 30 -6.52 -3.21 -5.36
N LEU A 31 -6.53 -4.52 -5.10
CA LEU A 31 -6.46 -5.08 -3.75
C LEU A 31 -5.09 -4.78 -3.12
N GLY A 32 -5.07 -4.52 -1.81
CA GLY A 32 -3.81 -4.52 -1.06
C GLY A 32 -3.31 -5.94 -0.76
N ALA A 33 -2.04 -6.05 -0.38
CA ALA A 33 -1.36 -7.32 -0.20
C ALA A 33 -1.83 -7.98 1.09
N TYR A 34 -1.71 -9.31 1.16
CA TYR A 34 -1.89 -10.06 2.40
C TYR A 34 -0.56 -10.66 2.82
N LYS A 35 -0.24 -10.53 4.11
CA LYS A 35 0.86 -11.24 4.74
C LYS A 35 0.44 -11.82 6.09
N GLU A 36 1.01 -12.96 6.41
CA GLU A 36 0.84 -13.65 7.68
C GLU A 36 2.17 -14.27 8.10
N ALA A 37 2.51 -14.13 9.38
CA ALA A 37 3.66 -14.78 9.99
C ALA A 37 3.46 -14.97 11.49
N ALA A 38 4.21 -15.90 12.06
CA ALA A 38 4.23 -16.16 13.50
C ALA A 38 5.52 -15.62 14.12
N PHE A 39 5.40 -14.95 15.27
CA PHE A 39 6.52 -14.38 16.00
C PHE A 39 6.44 -14.75 17.48
N THR A 40 7.58 -15.11 18.04
CA THR A 40 7.73 -15.19 19.50
C THR A 40 8.05 -13.80 20.02
N LEU A 41 7.19 -13.28 20.88
CA LEU A 41 7.33 -11.96 21.51
C LEU A 41 7.67 -12.13 22.99
N SER A 42 8.53 -11.24 23.50
CA SER A 42 8.79 -11.12 24.94
C SER A 42 7.89 -10.06 25.58
N GLU A 43 7.82 -10.02 26.92
CA GLU A 43 7.08 -8.98 27.66
C GLU A 43 7.64 -7.56 27.42
N THR A 44 8.88 -7.46 26.94
CA THR A 44 9.54 -6.18 26.63
C THR A 44 9.31 -5.73 25.19
N ASP A 45 8.74 -6.58 24.33
CA ASP A 45 8.50 -6.26 22.92
C ASP A 45 7.30 -5.30 22.80
N ASN A 46 7.59 -4.07 22.37
CA ASN A 46 6.56 -3.06 22.09
C ASN A 46 6.24 -3.04 20.59
N LEU A 47 5.06 -3.54 20.24
CA LEU A 47 4.57 -3.50 18.86
C LEU A 47 3.94 -2.16 18.51
N THR A 48 4.23 -1.69 17.30
CA THR A 48 3.43 -0.68 16.62
C THR A 48 2.82 -1.28 15.38
N ILE A 49 1.51 -1.11 15.24
CA ILE A 49 0.72 -1.54 14.09
C ILE A 49 0.28 -0.29 13.36
N VAL A 50 0.63 -0.17 12.08
CA VAL A 50 0.15 0.88 11.18
C VAL A 50 -0.84 0.26 10.21
N VAL A 51 -2.01 0.88 10.09
CA VAL A 51 -3.06 0.44 9.18
C VAL A 51 -3.21 1.44 8.05
N GLY A 52 -3.03 0.93 6.83
CA GLY A 52 -3.20 1.68 5.59
C GLY A 52 -4.65 2.09 5.38
N ARG A 53 -4.85 3.24 4.72
CA ARG A 53 -6.18 3.74 4.37
C ARG A 53 -6.49 3.46 2.91
N ARG A 54 -7.76 3.17 2.61
CA ARG A 54 -8.26 3.05 1.23
C ARG A 54 -7.97 4.33 0.43
N GLY A 55 -7.57 4.16 -0.83
CA GLY A 55 -7.40 5.26 -1.76
C GLY A 55 -8.72 5.97 -2.10
N ALA A 56 -8.66 7.24 -2.45
CA ALA A 56 -9.85 8.03 -2.78
C ALA A 56 -10.41 7.62 -4.16
N ASP A 57 -11.72 7.38 -4.24
CA ASP A 57 -12.40 7.17 -5.52
C ASP A 57 -12.46 8.47 -6.33
N GLN A 58 -12.49 8.35 -7.66
CA GLN A 58 -12.75 9.47 -8.57
C GLN A 58 -13.98 9.21 -9.42
N SER A 59 -14.80 10.25 -9.62
CA SER A 59 -16.03 10.20 -10.41
C SER A 59 -15.91 10.90 -11.76
N THR A 60 -14.74 11.41 -12.12
CA THR A 60 -14.50 12.11 -13.39
C THR A 60 -13.66 11.25 -14.32
N VAL A 61 -13.83 11.46 -15.63
CA VAL A 61 -13.06 10.77 -16.67
C VAL A 61 -11.59 11.17 -16.66
N ASP A 62 -11.29 12.44 -16.34
CA ASP A 62 -9.94 13.01 -16.42
C ASP A 62 -9.03 12.72 -15.21
N ASN A 63 -9.53 12.07 -14.15
CA ASN A 63 -8.75 11.77 -12.95
C ASN A 63 -8.82 10.27 -12.63
N GLY A 64 -7.73 9.68 -12.16
CA GLY A 64 -7.72 8.30 -11.65
C GLY A 64 -7.84 8.24 -10.13
N GLY A 65 -8.25 7.09 -9.61
CA GLY A 65 -8.38 6.84 -8.18
C GLY A 65 -7.03 6.92 -7.45
N GLY A 66 -7.04 7.32 -6.18
CA GLY A 66 -5.83 7.36 -5.35
C GLY A 66 -5.34 5.95 -4.99
N GLY A 67 -4.03 5.78 -4.73
CA GLY A 67 -3.49 4.52 -4.24
C GLY A 67 -3.91 4.19 -2.81
N GLY A 68 -3.95 2.91 -2.47
CA GLY A 68 -4.17 2.42 -1.10
C GLY A 68 -2.91 2.50 -0.25
N GLY A 69 -3.03 2.77 1.04
CA GLY A 69 -1.93 2.72 2.00
C GLY A 69 -1.54 1.28 2.37
N GLY A 70 -0.26 1.04 2.64
CA GLY A 70 0.21 -0.23 3.20
C GLY A 70 -0.06 -0.35 4.71
N SER A 71 -0.06 -1.58 5.20
CA SER A 71 -0.19 -1.90 6.63
C SER A 71 1.08 -2.59 7.12
N PHE A 72 1.57 -2.17 8.28
CA PHE A 72 2.87 -2.57 8.81
C PHE A 72 2.80 -2.93 10.28
N VAL A 73 3.59 -3.91 10.68
CA VAL A 73 3.78 -4.27 12.08
C VAL A 73 5.28 -4.30 12.35
N TYR A 74 5.74 -3.52 13.32
CA TYR A 74 7.14 -3.46 13.69
C TYR A 74 7.31 -3.36 15.20
N LYS A 75 8.47 -3.79 15.68
CA LYS A 75 8.90 -3.61 17.07
C LYS A 75 9.73 -2.35 17.21
N ASN A 76 9.44 -1.56 18.23
CA ASN A 76 10.32 -0.46 18.62
C ASN A 76 11.51 -1.03 19.38
N ALA A 77 12.65 -1.18 18.70
CA ALA A 77 13.93 -1.40 19.36
C ALA A 77 14.62 -0.04 19.61
N THR A 78 15.54 0.02 20.57
CA THR A 78 16.39 1.21 20.76
C THR A 78 17.23 1.44 19.51
N GLY A 79 16.88 2.46 18.71
CA GLY A 79 17.57 2.80 17.45
C GLY A 79 16.66 2.62 16.24
N THR A 80 16.66 1.41 15.67
CA THR A 80 15.96 1.11 14.41
C THR A 80 14.73 0.24 14.65
N PRO A 81 13.54 0.61 14.13
CA PRO A 81 12.37 -0.25 14.21
C PRO A 81 12.63 -1.57 13.47
N VAL A 82 12.32 -2.70 14.10
CA VAL A 82 12.44 -4.02 13.48
C VAL A 82 11.12 -4.37 12.82
N LEU A 83 11.08 -4.36 11.49
CA LEU A 83 9.90 -4.79 10.74
C LEU A 83 9.62 -6.27 11.03
N LEU A 84 8.38 -6.55 11.42
CA LEU A 84 7.88 -7.93 11.52
C LEU A 84 7.06 -8.29 10.28
N LEU A 85 6.20 -7.39 9.83
CA LEU A 85 5.27 -7.68 8.74
C LEU A 85 4.96 -6.42 7.94
N ALA A 86 5.03 -6.51 6.62
CA ALA A 86 4.59 -5.46 5.70
C ALA A 86 3.61 -6.00 4.67
N ALA A 87 2.51 -5.30 4.48
CA ALA A 87 1.51 -5.58 3.46
C ALA A 87 1.26 -4.30 2.64
N GLY A 88 1.80 -4.24 1.43
CA GLY A 88 1.70 -3.08 0.54
C GLY A 88 0.26 -2.79 0.11
N GLY A 89 -0.06 -1.52 -0.14
CA GLY A 89 -1.37 -1.10 -0.65
C GLY A 89 -1.53 -1.31 -2.15
N GLY A 90 -2.78 -1.45 -2.61
CA GLY A 90 -3.11 -1.60 -4.04
C GLY A 90 -3.09 -0.28 -4.79
N GLY A 91 -2.84 -0.32 -6.10
CA GLY A 91 -2.89 0.87 -6.96
C GLY A 91 -4.33 1.36 -7.18
N GLY A 92 -4.54 2.64 -7.44
CA GLY A 92 -5.83 3.21 -7.82
C GLY A 92 -6.21 2.87 -9.27
N ALA A 93 -7.48 3.00 -9.64
CA ALA A 93 -7.90 2.83 -11.02
C ALA A 93 -7.48 4.01 -11.90
N ALA A 94 -7.24 3.76 -13.18
CA ALA A 94 -6.97 4.78 -14.19
C ALA A 94 -8.14 4.87 -15.19
N GLU A 95 -8.11 5.85 -16.10
CA GLU A 95 -9.22 6.12 -17.01
C GLU A 95 -9.72 4.92 -17.79
N MET A 96 -8.87 3.97 -18.18
CA MET A 96 -9.32 2.84 -18.98
C MET A 96 -9.18 1.51 -18.27
N THR A 97 -8.66 1.50 -17.04
CA THR A 97 -8.21 0.26 -16.42
C THR A 97 -8.31 0.24 -14.91
N ASN A 98 -8.39 -0.97 -14.37
CA ASN A 98 -8.40 -1.18 -12.93
C ASN A 98 -7.03 -0.87 -12.31
N GLY A 99 -7.02 -0.65 -11.00
CA GLY A 99 -5.79 -0.58 -10.24
C GLY A 99 -5.13 -1.96 -10.13
N GLY A 100 -3.81 -2.01 -10.09
CA GLY A 100 -3.08 -3.26 -9.91
C GLY A 100 -3.08 -3.68 -8.45
N ASN A 101 -3.22 -4.99 -8.24
CA ASN A 101 -3.14 -5.60 -6.92
C ASN A 101 -1.70 -5.54 -6.40
N ALA A 102 -1.55 -5.23 -5.11
CA ALA A 102 -0.26 -5.29 -4.43
C ALA A 102 0.34 -6.71 -4.51
N THR A 103 1.65 -6.77 -4.70
CA THR A 103 2.39 -8.04 -4.67
C THR A 103 2.81 -8.34 -3.23
N ASP A 104 3.39 -9.51 -3.04
CA ASP A 104 3.90 -9.95 -1.75
C ASP A 104 5.31 -9.40 -1.44
N SER A 105 5.80 -8.48 -2.28
CA SER A 105 7.02 -7.69 -2.07
C SER A 105 6.75 -6.53 -1.09
N GLU A 106 7.81 -5.91 -0.56
CA GLU A 106 7.75 -4.73 0.32
C GLU A 106 7.19 -3.49 -0.39
N ASN A 107 7.16 -3.52 -1.72
CA ASN A 107 6.67 -2.45 -2.58
C ASN A 107 5.16 -2.51 -2.77
N GLY A 108 4.50 -1.34 -2.81
CA GLY A 108 3.09 -1.25 -3.21
C GLY A 108 2.89 -1.53 -4.71
N ALA A 109 1.65 -1.71 -5.15
CA ALA A 109 1.36 -1.94 -6.58
C ALA A 109 0.99 -0.69 -7.38
N GLN A 110 1.23 -0.81 -8.69
CA GLN A 110 0.91 0.16 -9.73
C GLN A 110 -0.57 0.08 -10.15
N SER A 111 -1.07 1.09 -10.85
CA SER A 111 -2.28 0.98 -11.68
C SER A 111 -1.97 0.26 -12.99
N VAL A 112 -2.83 -0.64 -13.49
CA VAL A 112 -2.54 -1.43 -14.71
C VAL A 112 -3.15 -0.79 -15.96
N SER A 113 -2.55 0.25 -16.56
CA SER A 113 -3.00 0.78 -17.87
C SER A 113 -2.08 0.39 -19.02
N ASP A 114 -2.67 -0.07 -20.13
CA ASP A 114 -2.02 -0.33 -21.44
C ASP A 114 -1.45 0.97 -22.08
N ALA A 115 -1.93 2.13 -21.64
CA ALA A 115 -1.40 3.42 -22.07
C ALA A 115 -0.25 3.87 -21.16
N THR A 116 0.86 4.29 -21.79
CA THR A 116 2.05 4.91 -21.19
C THR A 116 1.67 6.07 -20.26
N GLY A 117 1.81 5.86 -18.94
CA GLY A 117 1.56 6.90 -17.92
C GLY A 117 1.18 6.36 -16.54
N VAL A 118 1.81 5.28 -16.08
CA VAL A 118 1.42 4.57 -14.84
C VAL A 118 1.90 5.27 -13.57
N GLY A 119 1.05 5.28 -12.54
CA GLY A 119 1.48 5.55 -11.17
C GLY A 119 2.31 4.36 -10.65
N TYR A 120 3.58 4.58 -10.31
CA TYR A 120 4.41 3.57 -9.68
C TYR A 120 3.90 3.28 -8.26
N GLY A 121 3.91 2.02 -7.82
CA GLY A 121 3.77 1.74 -6.40
C GLY A 121 4.87 2.44 -5.60
N GLY A 122 4.57 2.79 -4.36
CA GLY A 122 5.53 3.24 -3.39
C GLY A 122 6.64 2.21 -3.21
N VAL A 123 7.88 2.66 -3.44
CA VAL A 123 9.08 1.86 -3.19
C VAL A 123 9.56 2.22 -1.81
N GLY A 124 9.81 1.21 -0.97
CA GLY A 124 10.49 1.48 0.28
C GLY A 124 9.76 2.50 1.17
N GLY A 125 8.50 2.32 1.55
CA GLY A 125 7.86 3.23 2.52
C GLY A 125 7.38 4.56 1.93
N GLN A 126 7.93 4.94 0.79
CA GLN A 126 7.58 6.16 0.09
C GLN A 126 6.23 6.02 -0.61
N GLY A 127 5.59 7.14 -0.85
CA GLY A 127 4.47 7.19 -1.78
C GLY A 127 4.90 6.82 -3.19
N ALA A 128 3.91 6.62 -4.07
CA ALA A 128 4.13 6.44 -5.49
C ALA A 128 5.07 7.51 -6.08
N PRO A 129 6.16 7.15 -6.78
CA PRO A 129 6.86 8.07 -7.66
C PRO A 129 5.88 8.75 -8.63
N GLN A 130 6.07 10.05 -8.90
CA GLN A 130 5.27 10.77 -9.91
C GLN A 130 5.29 9.98 -11.23
N PRO A 131 4.15 9.76 -11.91
CA PRO A 131 4.13 9.04 -13.18
C PRO A 131 5.12 9.67 -14.18
N THR A 132 6.06 8.87 -14.71
CA THR A 132 7.18 9.33 -15.55
C THR A 132 6.79 9.55 -17.02
N SER A 133 5.51 9.48 -17.36
CA SER A 133 5.03 9.66 -18.73
C SER A 133 3.61 10.23 -18.73
N VAL A 134 3.49 11.54 -18.52
CA VAL A 134 2.33 12.27 -19.03
C VAL A 134 2.46 12.24 -20.55
N SER A 135 1.78 11.33 -21.24
CA SER A 135 1.56 11.46 -22.68
C SER A 135 0.78 12.78 -22.87
N THR A 136 1.47 13.80 -23.34
CA THR A 136 1.04 15.20 -23.47
C THR A 136 -0.02 15.43 -24.55
N ASN A 137 -0.96 14.52 -24.74
CA ASN A 137 -1.89 14.59 -25.87
C ASN A 137 -3.26 13.94 -25.66
N ASN A 138 -3.47 13.13 -24.61
CA ASN A 138 -4.80 12.72 -24.19
C ASN A 138 -4.90 12.86 -22.66
N ASN A 139 -5.97 13.48 -22.18
CA ASN A 139 -6.20 13.90 -20.81
C ASN A 139 -6.53 12.69 -19.90
N HIS A 140 -5.67 11.68 -19.89
CA HIS A 140 -5.97 10.42 -19.23
C HIS A 140 -5.80 10.54 -17.71
N GLY A 141 -6.88 10.25 -16.97
CA GLY A 141 -6.85 10.20 -15.52
C GLY A 141 -5.95 9.08 -15.00
N LEU A 142 -4.81 9.46 -14.40
CA LEU A 142 -3.84 8.50 -13.88
C LEU A 142 -4.24 8.02 -12.49
N GLY A 143 -4.19 6.69 -12.27
CA GLY A 143 -4.35 6.10 -10.95
C GLY A 143 -3.08 6.28 -10.09
N GLY A 144 -3.26 6.50 -8.79
CA GLY A 144 -2.15 6.60 -7.85
C GLY A 144 -1.59 5.23 -7.45
N GLY A 145 -0.28 5.09 -7.31
CA GLY A 145 0.30 3.85 -6.80
C GLY A 145 0.08 3.65 -5.30
N GLY A 146 0.00 2.40 -4.86
CA GLY A 146 -0.16 2.07 -3.44
C GLY A 146 1.14 2.17 -2.64
N ALA A 147 1.08 2.36 -1.32
CA ALA A 147 2.28 2.55 -0.48
C ALA A 147 2.95 1.22 -0.03
N GLY A 148 4.28 1.23 0.15
CA GLY A 148 5.11 0.11 0.62
C GLY A 148 5.80 0.38 1.97
N TRP A 149 6.79 -0.43 2.39
CA TRP A 149 7.62 -0.23 3.61
C TRP A 149 9.09 0.05 3.27
N LEU A 150 9.77 1.00 3.96
CA LEU A 150 11.20 1.30 3.75
C LEU A 150 12.04 0.40 4.64
N SER A 151 12.68 -0.60 4.07
CA SER A 151 13.83 -1.22 4.72
C SER A 151 15.10 -0.45 4.31
N ASP A 152 15.91 -0.15 5.30
CA ASP A 152 17.27 0.39 5.21
C ASP A 152 18.26 -0.52 4.48
#